data_AF-A0A7K2BUP0-F1
#
_entry.id   AF-A0A7K2BUP0-F1
#
_cell.length_a   1.000
_cell.length_b   1.000
_cell.length_c   1.000
_cell.angle_alpha   90.00
_cell.angle_beta   90.00
_cell.angle_gamma   90.00
#
_symmetry.space_group_name_H-M   'P 1'
#
loop_
_entity.id
_entity.type
_entity.pdbx_description
1 polymer ?
#
loop_
_entity_poly.entity_id
_entity_poly.type
_entity_poly.pdbx_seq_one_letter_code
_entity_poly.pdbx_strand_id
1 'polypeptide(L)'
;MRSRRATLARIGGISVGGSAVVLALLIGAAMILGLGANPLEGYGELLKGAFGGTEELAESAAKAMPLLFVGTGICVAFRAKVINIGGEGQ
;
A
#
# COMPACT_ATOMS: atom_id res chain seq x y z
N MET A 1 -10.00 -2.94 33.10
CA MET A 1 -8.72 -2.31 32.69
C MET A 1 -8.21 -2.66 31.28
N ARG A 2 -8.61 -3.76 30.61
CA ARG A 2 -8.15 -4.13 29.25
C ARG A 2 -8.63 -3.20 28.11
N SER A 3 -9.79 -2.54 28.27
CA SER A 3 -10.43 -1.75 27.19
C SER A 3 -9.69 -0.44 26.82
N ARG A 4 -9.09 0.29 27.79
CA ARG A 4 -8.36 1.55 27.49
C ARG A 4 -7.05 1.34 26.73
N ARG A 5 -6.35 0.22 26.94
CA ARG A 5 -5.12 -0.11 26.19
C ARG A 5 -5.41 -0.42 24.73
N ALA A 6 -6.54 -1.06 24.44
CA ALA A 6 -6.96 -1.35 23.07
C ALA A 6 -7.26 -0.07 22.28
N THR A 7 -7.96 0.90 22.87
CA THR A 7 -8.27 2.18 22.20
C THR A 7 -7.00 3.02 21.97
N LEU A 8 -6.10 3.11 22.95
CA LEU A 8 -4.83 3.82 22.80
C LEU A 8 -3.92 3.16 21.76
N ALA A 9 -3.89 1.82 21.69
CA ALA A 9 -3.16 1.09 20.65
C ALA A 9 -3.77 1.32 19.25
N ARG A 10 -5.09 1.45 19.14
CA ARG A 10 -5.77 1.77 17.86
C ARG A 10 -5.48 3.18 17.38
N ILE A 11 -5.50 4.17 18.28
CA ILE A 11 -5.16 5.56 17.97
C ILE A 11 -3.68 5.67 17.60
N GLY A 12 -2.81 4.99 18.34
CA GLY A 12 -1.39 4.88 18.01
C GLY A 12 -1.17 4.27 16.61
N GLY A 13 -1.89 3.20 16.27
CA GLY A 13 -1.79 2.55 14.96
C GLY A 13 -2.19 3.46 13.79
N ILE A 14 -3.30 4.19 13.91
CA ILE A 14 -3.74 5.14 12.87
C ILE A 14 -2.76 6.31 12.74
N SER A 15 -2.27 6.84 13.86
CA SER A 15 -1.29 7.94 13.86
C SER A 15 0.01 7.53 13.19
N VAL A 16 0.49 6.31 13.44
CA VAL A 16 1.70 5.77 12.82
C VAL A 16 1.49 5.62 11.31
N GLY A 17 0.38 5.01 10.88
CA GLY A 17 0.05 4.86 9.46
C GLY A 17 -0.03 6.21 8.74
N GLY A 18 -0.72 7.19 9.32
CA GLY A 18 -0.82 8.54 8.77
C GLY A 18 0.54 9.21 8.61
N SER A 19 1.39 9.16 9.64
CA SER A 19 2.74 9.72 9.57
C SER A 19 3.63 9.04 8.53
N ALA A 20 3.49 7.71 8.35
CA ALA A 20 4.24 6.96 7.36
C ALA A 20 3.87 7.37 5.93
N VAL A 21 2.58 7.58 5.64
CA VAL A 21 2.11 8.08 4.33
C VAL A 21 2.67 9.46 4.05
N VAL A 22 2.61 10.37 5.02
CA VAL A 22 3.14 11.73 4.86
C VAL A 22 4.64 11.69 4.61
N LEU A 23 5.41 10.90 5.36
CA LEU A 23 6.85 10.75 5.15
C LEU A 23 7.17 10.17 3.77
N ALA A 24 6.43 9.17 3.31
CA ALA A 24 6.61 8.59 1.98
C ALA A 24 6.39 9.62 0.86
N LEU A 25 5.35 10.45 0.99
CA LEU A 25 5.09 11.56 0.06
C LEU A 25 6.19 12.63 0.13
N LEU A 26 6.68 12.99 1.31
CA LEU A 26 7.78 13.96 1.43
C LEU A 26 9.08 13.45 0.78
N ILE A 27 9.40 12.17 0.97
CA ILE A 27 10.57 11.53 0.34
C ILE A 27 10.40 11.50 -1.18
N GLY A 28 9.23 11.11 -1.68
CA GLY A 28 8.94 11.13 -3.12
C GLY A 28 9.06 12.54 -3.71
N ALA A 29 8.55 13.56 -3.02
CA ALA A 29 8.66 14.95 -3.44
C ALA A 29 10.13 15.41 -3.52
N ALA A 30 10.94 15.03 -2.52
CA ALA A 30 12.37 15.32 -2.53
C ALA A 30 13.09 14.65 -3.71
N MET A 31 12.71 13.42 -4.09
CA MET A 31 13.24 12.75 -5.28
C MET A 31 12.87 13.49 -6.57
N ILE A 32 11.60 13.90 -6.71
CA ILE A 32 11.12 14.64 -7.89
C ILE A 32 11.85 16.00 -8.01
N LEU A 33 12.06 16.69 -6.89
CA LEU A 33 12.89 17.90 -6.86
C LEU A 33 14.34 17.62 -7.26
N GLY A 34 14.91 16.50 -6.83
CA GLY A 34 16.26 16.06 -7.24
C GLY A 34 16.40 15.80 -8.73
N LEU A 35 15.29 15.47 -9.41
CA LEU A 35 15.20 15.33 -10.87
C LEU A 35 14.98 16.69 -11.58
N GLY A 36 14.86 17.80 -10.84
CA GLY A 36 14.61 19.13 -11.40
C GLY A 36 13.17 19.39 -11.82
N ALA A 37 12.22 18.53 -11.43
CA ALA A 37 10.81 18.65 -11.76
C ALA A 37 10.00 19.21 -10.57
N ASN A 38 8.82 19.77 -10.86
CA ASN A 38 7.91 20.24 -9.82
C ASN A 38 7.16 19.05 -9.19
N PRO A 39 7.20 18.84 -7.86
CA PRO A 39 6.51 17.72 -7.20
C PRO A 39 4.99 17.75 -7.33
N LEU A 40 4.37 18.94 -7.37
CA LEU A 40 2.92 19.05 -7.51
C LEU A 40 2.50 18.59 -8.91
N GLU A 41 3.24 18.99 -9.95
CA GLU A 41 3.03 18.49 -11.30
C GLU A 41 3.31 16.99 -11.38
N GLY A 42 4.41 16.52 -10.78
CA GLY A 42 4.77 15.10 -10.76
C GLY A 42 3.69 14.22 -10.11
N TYR A 43 3.13 14.64 -8.98
CA TYR A 43 1.99 13.95 -8.36
C TYR A 43 0.70 14.09 -9.16
N GLY A 44 0.48 15.23 -9.81
CA GLY A 44 -0.63 15.43 -10.74
C GLY A 44 -0.60 14.43 -11.91
N GLU A 45 0.56 14.27 -12.54
CA GLU A 45 0.78 13.29 -13.60
C GLU A 45 0.67 11.85 -13.08
N LEU A 46 1.07 11.57 -11.84
CA LEU A 46 0.88 10.25 -11.22
C LEU A 46 -0.61 9.90 -11.06
N LEU A 47 -1.43 10.86 -10.61
CA LEU A 47 -2.88 10.68 -10.51
C LEU A 47 -3.53 10.56 -11.89
N LYS A 48 -3.09 11.35 -12.86
CA LYS A 48 -3.57 11.29 -14.25
C LYS A 48 -3.18 9.99 -14.93
N GLY A 49 -1.97 9.48 -14.72
CA GLY A 49 -1.54 8.18 -15.23
C GLY A 49 -2.25 7.00 -14.57
N ALA A 50 -2.84 7.19 -13.39
CA ALA A 50 -3.63 6.17 -12.71
C ALA A 50 -5.13 6.20 -13.06
N PHE A 51 -5.71 7.40 -13.22
CA PHE A 51 -7.16 7.61 -13.32
C PHE A 51 -7.60 8.52 -14.48
N GLY A 52 -6.69 8.91 -15.37
CA GLY A 52 -6.91 9.93 -16.40
C GLY A 52 -7.92 9.55 -17.49
N GLY A 53 -8.22 8.26 -17.63
CA GLY A 53 -9.13 7.75 -18.63
C GLY A 53 -9.23 6.22 -18.58
N THR A 54 -9.95 5.66 -19.56
CA THR A 54 -10.22 4.23 -19.63
C THR A 54 -8.95 3.42 -19.88
N GLU A 55 -8.01 3.93 -20.68
CA GLU A 55 -6.76 3.25 -21.00
C GLU A 55 -5.82 3.23 -19.79
N GLU A 56 -5.69 4.35 -19.08
CA GLU A 56 -4.90 4.51 -17.86
C GLU A 56 -5.42 3.62 -16.72
N LEU A 57 -6.75 3.54 -16.59
CA LEU A 57 -7.40 2.63 -15.66
C LEU A 57 -7.16 1.16 -16.03
N ALA A 58 -7.25 0.82 -17.32
CA ALA A 58 -6.98 -0.54 -17.79
C ALA A 58 -5.51 -0.93 -17.54
N GLU A 59 -4.57 -0.02 -17.78
CA GLU A 59 -3.15 -0.24 -17.50
C GLU A 59 -2.88 -0.40 -16.01
N SER A 60 -3.48 0.46 -15.18
CA SER A 60 -3.38 0.37 -13.72
C SER A 60 -3.96 -0.94 -13.19
N ALA A 61 -5.12 -1.36 -13.71
CA ALA A 61 -5.72 -2.64 -13.38
C ALA A 61 -4.82 -3.81 -13.81
N ALA A 62 -4.27 -3.78 -15.03
CA ALA A 62 -3.35 -4.80 -15.53
C ALA A 62 -2.10 -4.94 -14.65
N LYS A 63 -1.52 -3.82 -14.21
CA LYS A 63 -0.39 -3.79 -13.27
C LYS A 63 -0.77 -4.29 -11.87
N ALA A 64 -2.02 -4.07 -11.44
CA ALA A 64 -2.51 -4.54 -10.14
C ALA A 64 -2.85 -6.04 -10.11
N MET A 65 -3.21 -6.65 -11.26
CA MET A 65 -3.59 -8.07 -11.36
C MET A 65 -2.66 -9.05 -10.64
N PRO A 66 -1.31 -9.04 -10.85
CA PRO A 66 -0.44 -10.00 -10.18
C PRO A 66 -0.48 -9.88 -8.65
N LEU A 67 -0.51 -8.64 -8.13
CA LEU A 67 -0.59 -8.40 -6.68
C LEU A 67 -1.93 -8.88 -6.11
N LEU A 68 -3.03 -8.68 -6.85
CA LEU A 68 -4.36 -9.18 -6.48
C LEU A 68 -4.42 -10.70 -6.46
N PHE A 69 -3.83 -11.37 -7.46
CA PHE A 69 -3.74 -12.83 -7.49
C PHE A 69 -2.92 -13.38 -6.33
N VAL A 70 -1.76 -12.79 -6.04
CA VAL A 70 -0.92 -13.18 -4.89
C VAL A 70 -1.68 -12.98 -3.58
N GLY A 71 -2.27 -11.81 -3.37
CA GLY A 71 -3.05 -11.51 -2.17
C GLY A 71 -4.23 -12.47 -1.98
N THR A 72 -4.96 -12.77 -3.05
CA THR A 72 -6.08 -13.72 -3.03
C THR A 72 -5.61 -15.13 -2.71
N GLY A 73 -4.50 -15.59 -3.32
CA GLY A 73 -3.90 -16.90 -3.03
C GLY A 73 -3.49 -17.04 -1.56
N ILE A 74 -2.86 -16.01 -0.99
CA ILE A 74 -2.49 -15.97 0.43
C ILE A 74 -3.74 -16.01 1.32
N CYS A 75 -4.77 -15.23 0.99
CA CYS A 75 -6.04 -15.26 1.72
C CYS A 75 -6.66 -16.66 1.75
N VAL A 76 -6.63 -17.39 0.62
CA VAL A 76 -7.11 -18.78 0.54
C VAL A 76 -6.25 -19.72 1.39
N ALA A 77 -4.92 -19.63 1.31
CA ALA A 77 -4.00 -20.44 2.11
C ALA A 77 -4.23 -20.26 3.62
N PHE A 78 -4.32 -19.00 4.07
CA PHE A 78 -4.61 -18.68 5.47
C PHE A 78 -6.01 -19.13 5.89
N ARG A 79 -7.01 -19.02 5.01
CA ARG A 79 -8.36 -19.52 5.29
C ARG A 79 -8.40 -21.04 5.43
N ALA A 80 -7.62 -21.76 4.63
CA ALA A 80 -7.45 -23.20 4.71
C ALA A 80 -6.58 -23.64 5.90
N LYS A 81 -6.07 -22.69 6.71
CA LYS A 81 -5.07 -22.92 7.77
C LYS A 81 -3.79 -23.62 7.26
N VAL A 82 -3.55 -23.52 5.95
CA VAL A 82 -2.32 -23.96 5.31
C VAL A 82 -1.33 -22.81 5.45
N ILE A 83 -0.79 -22.69 6.67
CA ILE A 83 0.32 -21.78 7.00
C ILE A 83 1.68 -22.49 6.89
N ASN A 84 1.67 -23.74 6.46
CA ASN A 84 2.85 -24.57 6.42
C ASN A 84 3.68 -24.20 5.18
N ILE A 85 4.72 -23.38 5.41
CA ILE A 85 5.82 -23.14 4.46
C ILE A 85 6.95 -24.18 4.66
N GLY A 86 6.89 -25.01 5.71
CA GLY A 86 7.88 -26.05 6.03
C GLY A 86 7.24 -27.25 6.73
N GLY A 87 7.33 -28.42 6.09
CA GLY A 87 6.59 -29.64 6.43
C GLY A 87 6.80 -30.18 7.84
N GLU A 88 5.82 -30.99 8.27
CA GLU A 88 5.90 -32.05 9.30
C GLU A 88 6.92 -31.82 10.44
N GLY A 89 6.56 -31.00 11.45
CA GLY A 89 7.16 -31.12 12.79
C GLY A 89 7.87 -29.93 13.43
N GLN A 90 7.62 -28.67 13.02
CA GLN A 90 7.97 -27.46 13.80
C GLN A 90 6.86 -26.40 13.70
#